data_AF-A0AAW3WTT5-F1
#
_entry.id   AF-A0AAW3WTT5-F1
#
_cell.length_a   1.000
_cell.length_b   1.000
_cell.length_c   1.000
_cell.angle_alpha   90.00
_cell.angle_beta   90.00
_cell.angle_gamma   90.00
#
_symmetry.space_group_name_H-M   'P 1'
#
loop_
_entity.id
_entity.type
_entity.pdbx_description
1 polymer ?
#
loop_
_entity_poly.entity_id
_entity_poly.type
_entity_poly.pdbx_seq_one_letter_code
_entity_poly.pdbx_strand_id
1 'polypeptide(L)'
;MPENNDVLTVVVYRQGEELIDLRYHQETEDLWATNKEIATLFGVDENTISYHIGNVYRDGELDEAATTQEFEVVRNEGNRVVRRTLNHYNMDVIISVGFRVNAKRAVAFRQWSNKTLKAYMQQGYVINESLLRESPEKVNELAAKVRAIRSEEKQVYEKVRECFKISSSDYDPSSQEVRSFYALLQDKFHHAVTGLTSSKLIQDRADHTSENMGLYSMKGSFPTMAEIKVGKNYLKPDEIYKLHLLSEQFLLYAESTALRGKNMTMGSLHKQLDRLLTLNDYDVLPGYTDYIKDQAIEQARQEFEMYKKRRHIENQGYIYDPELMALGEYNHLFED
;
A
#
# COMPACT_ATOMS: atom_id res chain seq x y z
N MET A 1 26.03 -13.55 -30.83
CA MET A 1 24.76 -13.50 -30.08
C MET A 1 25.06 -14.05 -28.71
N PRO A 2 24.80 -13.31 -27.61
CA PRO A 2 25.18 -13.81 -26.29
C PRO A 2 24.23 -14.94 -25.89
N GLU A 3 24.79 -15.95 -25.24
CA GLU A 3 24.11 -17.14 -24.73
C GLU A 3 23.08 -16.71 -23.67
N ASN A 4 21.79 -16.75 -23.99
CA ASN A 4 20.71 -16.25 -23.15
C ASN A 4 20.22 -17.27 -22.10
N ASN A 5 21.09 -18.19 -21.66
CA ASN A 5 20.71 -19.33 -20.82
C ASN A 5 20.81 -19.06 -19.30
N ASP A 6 21.38 -17.93 -18.88
CA ASP A 6 21.59 -17.60 -17.46
C ASP A 6 20.37 -16.95 -16.76
N VAL A 7 19.29 -16.64 -17.49
CA VAL A 7 18.12 -15.92 -16.93
C VAL A 7 16.94 -16.85 -16.56
N LEU A 8 16.98 -18.11 -17.01
CA LEU A 8 15.90 -19.07 -16.78
C LEU A 8 16.25 -20.06 -15.67
N THR A 9 15.42 -20.11 -14.63
CA THR A 9 15.51 -21.13 -13.59
C THR A 9 14.42 -22.18 -13.80
N VAL A 10 14.77 -23.47 -13.75
CA VAL A 10 13.75 -24.54 -13.82
C VAL A 10 13.00 -24.61 -12.49
N VAL A 11 11.67 -24.51 -12.55
CA VAL A 11 10.73 -24.64 -11.44
C VAL A 11 9.89 -25.88 -11.67
N VAL A 12 9.93 -26.82 -10.73
CA VAL A 12 9.18 -28.06 -10.83
C VAL A 12 7.77 -27.84 -10.27
N TYR A 13 6.77 -27.86 -11.14
CA TYR A 13 5.37 -27.84 -10.77
C TYR A 13 4.85 -29.27 -10.58
N ARG A 14 4.25 -29.55 -9.42
CA ARG A 14 3.61 -30.84 -9.17
C ARG A 14 2.14 -30.79 -9.54
N GLN A 15 1.73 -31.67 -10.44
CA GLN A 15 0.34 -31.87 -10.79
C GLN A 15 -0.08 -33.32 -10.53
N GLY A 16 -0.67 -33.56 -9.35
CA GLY A 16 -0.92 -34.93 -8.89
C GLY A 16 0.40 -35.65 -8.63
N GLU A 17 0.64 -36.76 -9.32
CA GLU A 17 1.91 -37.52 -9.27
C GLU A 17 2.92 -37.07 -10.33
N GLU A 18 2.52 -36.24 -11.30
CA GLU A 18 3.40 -35.77 -12.36
C GLU A 18 4.19 -34.53 -11.90
N LEU A 19 5.47 -34.50 -12.26
CA LEU A 19 6.35 -33.34 -12.13
C LEU A 19 6.51 -32.71 -13.51
N ILE A 20 6.22 -31.42 -13.60
CA ILE A 20 6.31 -30.63 -14.83
C ILE A 20 7.39 -29.58 -14.63
N ASP A 21 8.41 -29.63 -15.46
CA ASP A 21 9.49 -28.65 -15.44
C ASP A 21 9.03 -27.40 -16.19
N LEU A 22 8.75 -26.33 -15.46
CA LEU A 22 8.48 -25.00 -16.01
C LEU A 22 9.75 -24.17 -15.93
N ARG A 23 9.90 -23.18 -16.80
CA ARG A 23 11.05 -22.26 -16.77
C ARG A 23 10.58 -20.91 -16.25
N TYR A 24 11.20 -20.41 -15.20
CA TYR A 24 10.94 -19.09 -14.64
C TYR A 24 12.01 -18.11 -15.12
N HIS A 25 11.56 -17.05 -15.80
CA HIS A 25 12.43 -15.97 -16.27
C HIS A 25 12.52 -14.90 -15.18
N GLN A 26 13.69 -14.75 -14.57
CA GLN A 26 13.84 -13.89 -13.38
C GLN A 26 13.58 -12.40 -13.68
N GLU A 27 13.99 -11.90 -14.85
CA GLU A 27 13.85 -10.47 -15.18
C GLU A 27 12.42 -10.05 -15.53
N THR A 28 11.65 -10.91 -16.22
CA THR A 28 10.26 -10.63 -16.59
C THR A 28 9.28 -11.16 -15.55
N GLU A 29 9.79 -11.86 -14.53
CA GLU A 29 9.03 -12.58 -13.51
C GLU A 29 7.95 -13.51 -14.07
N ASP A 30 8.19 -14.10 -15.25
CA ASP A 30 7.19 -14.89 -15.99
C ASP A 30 7.56 -16.38 -16.09
N LEU A 31 6.55 -17.23 -16.24
CA LEU A 31 6.70 -18.67 -16.43
C LEU A 31 6.54 -19.04 -17.91
N TRP A 32 7.45 -19.89 -18.37
CA TRP A 32 7.54 -20.35 -19.74
C TRP A 32 7.45 -21.86 -19.83
N ALA A 33 6.66 -22.36 -20.78
CA ALA A 33 6.45 -23.78 -20.99
C ALA A 33 6.43 -24.14 -22.49
N THR A 34 6.94 -25.30 -22.83
CA THR A 34 6.81 -25.89 -24.16
C THR A 34 5.39 -26.42 -24.40
N ASN A 35 5.03 -26.63 -25.67
CA ASN A 35 3.75 -27.29 -26.02
C ASN A 35 3.52 -28.59 -25.26
N LYS A 36 4.57 -29.42 -25.14
CA LYS A 36 4.53 -30.68 -24.42
C LYS A 36 4.25 -30.49 -22.92
N GLU A 37 4.92 -29.56 -22.26
CA GLU A 37 4.71 -29.27 -20.83
C GLU A 37 3.29 -28.76 -20.57
N ILE A 38 2.76 -27.90 -21.45
CA ILE A 38 1.37 -27.42 -21.39
C ILE A 38 0.37 -28.56 -21.62
N ALA A 39 0.68 -29.48 -22.55
CA ALA A 39 -0.15 -30.65 -22.83
C ALA A 39 -0.24 -31.56 -21.59
N THR A 40 0.88 -31.80 -20.92
CA THR A 40 0.93 -32.50 -19.63
C THR A 40 0.13 -31.75 -18.56
N LEU A 41 0.30 -30.43 -18.44
CA LEU A 41 -0.42 -29.59 -17.49
C LEU A 41 -1.95 -29.69 -17.64
N PHE A 42 -2.46 -29.81 -18.85
CA PHE A 42 -3.90 -29.91 -19.09
C PHE A 42 -4.41 -31.33 -19.36
N GLY A 43 -3.52 -32.32 -19.40
CA GLY A 43 -3.85 -33.72 -19.61
C GLY A 43 -4.46 -33.97 -20.99
N VAL A 44 -3.89 -33.38 -22.03
CA VAL A 44 -4.29 -33.52 -23.44
C VAL A 44 -3.07 -33.79 -24.33
N ASP A 45 -3.32 -34.08 -25.60
CA ASP A 45 -2.25 -34.27 -26.58
C ASP A 45 -1.63 -32.93 -27.00
N GLU A 46 -0.34 -32.96 -27.34
CA GLU A 46 0.43 -31.81 -27.80
C GLU A 46 -0.19 -31.12 -29.04
N ASN A 47 -0.81 -31.89 -29.92
CA ASN A 47 -1.53 -31.38 -31.09
C ASN A 47 -2.73 -30.50 -30.69
N THR A 48 -3.43 -30.84 -29.59
CA THR A 48 -4.55 -30.03 -29.08
C THR A 48 -4.06 -28.68 -28.58
N ILE A 49 -2.92 -28.65 -27.88
CA ILE A 49 -2.29 -27.41 -27.44
C ILE A 49 -1.87 -26.56 -28.64
N SER A 50 -1.16 -27.15 -29.60
CA SER A 50 -0.72 -26.46 -30.82
C SER A 50 -1.90 -25.85 -31.60
N TYR A 51 -3.01 -26.58 -31.70
CA TYR A 51 -4.25 -26.08 -32.29
C TYR A 51 -4.80 -24.85 -31.54
N HIS A 52 -4.87 -24.90 -30.21
CA HIS A 52 -5.38 -23.79 -29.42
C HIS A 52 -4.47 -22.57 -29.44
N ILE A 53 -3.15 -22.73 -29.36
CA ILE A 53 -2.18 -21.62 -29.52
C ILE A 53 -2.33 -20.97 -30.89
N GLY A 54 -2.41 -21.78 -31.95
CA GLY A 54 -2.62 -21.25 -33.30
C GLY A 54 -3.93 -20.48 -33.45
N ASN A 55 -4.98 -20.84 -32.71
CA ASN A 55 -6.22 -20.06 -32.66
C ASN A 55 -6.06 -18.77 -31.84
N VAL A 56 -5.38 -18.81 -30.69
CA VAL A 56 -5.10 -17.62 -29.85
C VAL A 56 -4.43 -16.51 -30.68
N TYR A 57 -3.42 -16.86 -31.47
CA TYR A 57 -2.75 -15.88 -32.33
C TYR A 57 -3.59 -15.47 -33.55
N ARG A 58 -4.32 -16.41 -34.18
CA ARG A 58 -5.20 -16.09 -35.31
C ARG A 58 -6.34 -15.16 -34.93
N ASP A 59 -6.88 -15.32 -33.72
CA ASP A 59 -7.95 -14.50 -33.17
C ASP A 59 -7.42 -13.12 -32.70
N GLY A 60 -6.10 -12.92 -32.70
CA GLY A 60 -5.45 -11.68 -32.26
C GLY A 60 -5.56 -11.44 -30.74
N GLU A 61 -5.79 -12.48 -29.94
CA GLU A 61 -5.88 -12.36 -28.48
C GLU A 61 -4.52 -12.04 -27.86
N LEU A 62 -3.46 -12.67 -28.37
CA LEU A 62 -2.09 -12.47 -27.95
C LEU A 62 -1.20 -12.25 -29.17
N ASP A 63 -0.14 -11.45 -28.99
CA ASP A 63 0.91 -11.27 -29.99
C ASP A 63 1.95 -12.39 -29.87
N GLU A 64 2.17 -13.13 -30.95
CA GLU A 64 3.09 -14.27 -30.99
C GLU A 64 4.53 -13.84 -30.68
N ALA A 65 4.96 -12.67 -31.16
CA ALA A 65 6.32 -12.16 -30.95
C ALA A 65 6.58 -11.77 -29.48
N ALA A 66 5.55 -11.35 -28.74
CA ALA A 66 5.66 -11.00 -27.33
C ALA A 66 5.54 -12.20 -26.38
N THR A 67 4.89 -13.29 -26.83
CA THR A 67 4.49 -14.41 -25.97
C THR A 67 5.14 -15.75 -26.31
N THR A 68 5.95 -15.80 -27.38
CA THR A 68 6.71 -16.98 -27.80
C THR A 68 8.20 -16.68 -27.83
N GLN A 69 9.00 -17.59 -27.29
CA GLN A 69 10.46 -17.50 -27.36
C GLN A 69 11.09 -18.86 -27.59
N GLU A 70 12.12 -18.89 -28.42
CA GLU A 70 12.95 -20.07 -28.66
C GLU A 70 14.02 -20.19 -27.57
N PHE A 71 14.05 -21.31 -26.86
CA PHE A 71 15.12 -21.64 -25.92
C PHE A 71 15.82 -22.95 -26.31
N GLU A 72 17.13 -23.01 -26.11
CA GLU A 72 17.90 -24.24 -26.27
C GLU A 72 17.64 -25.16 -25.07
N VAL A 73 17.14 -26.36 -25.36
CA VAL A 73 16.94 -27.41 -24.37
C VAL A 73 17.97 -28.51 -24.60
N VAL A 74 18.74 -28.80 -23.55
CA VAL A 74 19.69 -29.90 -23.52
C VAL A 74 19.00 -31.14 -22.94
N ARG A 75 18.98 -32.24 -23.70
CA ARG A 75 18.44 -33.53 -23.23
C ARG A 75 19.51 -34.62 -23.39
N ASN A 76 19.60 -35.50 -22.40
CA ASN A 76 20.37 -36.74 -22.53
C ASN A 76 19.49 -37.83 -23.14
N GLU A 77 19.79 -38.22 -24.38
CA GLU A 77 19.16 -39.35 -25.07
C GLU A 77 20.16 -40.52 -25.11
N GLY A 78 20.03 -41.45 -24.15
CA GLY A 78 21.01 -42.52 -23.94
C GLY A 78 22.38 -41.97 -23.54
N ASN A 79 23.43 -42.29 -24.30
CA ASN A 79 24.79 -41.78 -24.08
C ASN A 79 25.09 -40.44 -24.80
N ARG A 80 24.09 -39.80 -25.43
CA ARG A 80 24.31 -38.59 -26.24
C ARG A 80 23.59 -37.39 -25.63
N VAL A 81 24.33 -36.30 -25.48
CA VAL A 81 23.79 -34.98 -25.18
C VAL A 81 23.26 -34.39 -26.49
N VAL A 82 21.96 -34.13 -26.56
CA VAL A 82 21.31 -33.52 -27.73
C VAL A 82 20.79 -32.14 -27.34
N ARG A 83 21.16 -31.12 -28.12
CA ARG A 83 20.61 -29.76 -28.00
C ARG A 83 19.50 -29.59 -29.03
N ARG A 84 18.33 -29.12 -28.61
CA ARG A 84 17.22 -28.76 -29.51
C ARG A 84 16.71 -27.39 -29.13
N THR A 85 16.47 -26.56 -30.13
CA THR A 85 15.73 -25.31 -29.97
C THR A 85 14.25 -25.63 -29.95
N LEU A 86 13.55 -25.23 -28.90
CA LEU A 86 12.10 -25.44 -28.74
C LEU A 86 11.40 -24.11 -28.49
N ASN A 87 10.21 -23.98 -29.05
CA ASN A 87 9.31 -22.87 -28.73
C ASN A 87 8.77 -23.05 -27.32
N HIS A 88 8.82 -21.96 -26.57
CA HIS A 88 8.22 -21.82 -25.26
C HIS A 88 7.24 -20.67 -25.29
N TYR A 89 6.21 -20.83 -24.48
CA TYR A 89 5.08 -19.92 -24.39
C TYR A 89 4.96 -19.43 -22.96
N ASN A 90 4.72 -18.14 -22.81
CA ASN A 90 4.66 -17.47 -21.52
C ASN A 90 3.33 -17.76 -20.79
N MET A 91 3.16 -17.21 -19.57
CA MET A 91 1.99 -17.48 -18.74
C MET A 91 0.67 -17.09 -19.42
N ASP A 92 0.65 -16.01 -20.21
CA ASP A 92 -0.58 -15.56 -20.89
C ASP A 92 -1.11 -16.64 -21.85
N VAL A 93 -0.21 -17.24 -22.65
CA VAL A 93 -0.58 -18.33 -23.55
C VAL A 93 -1.06 -19.55 -22.76
N ILE A 94 -0.37 -19.90 -21.67
CA ILE A 94 -0.75 -21.03 -20.80
C ILE A 94 -2.17 -20.82 -20.24
N ILE A 95 -2.48 -19.61 -19.77
CA ILE A 95 -3.81 -19.25 -19.27
C ILE A 95 -4.83 -19.33 -20.40
N SER A 96 -4.61 -18.65 -21.53
CA SER A 96 -5.54 -18.60 -22.66
C SER A 96 -5.86 -19.99 -23.22
N VAL A 97 -4.87 -20.88 -23.30
CA VAL A 97 -5.07 -22.28 -23.69
C VAL A 97 -5.83 -23.05 -22.60
N GLY A 98 -5.48 -22.86 -21.32
CA GLY A 98 -6.16 -23.49 -20.19
C GLY A 98 -7.67 -23.17 -20.13
N PHE A 99 -8.09 -22.00 -20.63
CA PHE A 99 -9.50 -21.66 -20.75
C PHE A 99 -10.22 -22.31 -21.95
N ARG A 100 -9.48 -22.73 -22.99
CA ARG A 100 -10.03 -23.33 -24.21
C ARG A 100 -10.03 -24.85 -24.21
N VAL A 101 -9.09 -25.48 -23.53
CA VAL A 101 -8.94 -26.94 -23.51
C VAL A 101 -10.13 -27.59 -22.80
N ASN A 102 -10.73 -28.59 -23.44
CA ASN A 102 -11.85 -29.35 -22.88
C ASN A 102 -11.40 -30.66 -22.21
N ALA A 103 -10.63 -30.54 -21.13
CA ALA A 103 -10.14 -31.68 -20.34
C ALA A 103 -10.42 -31.49 -18.85
N LYS A 104 -10.46 -32.59 -18.08
CA LYS A 104 -10.73 -32.54 -16.63
C LYS A 104 -9.76 -31.64 -15.87
N ARG A 105 -8.46 -31.68 -16.20
CA ARG A 105 -7.43 -30.82 -15.58
C ARG A 105 -7.65 -29.34 -15.95
N ALA A 106 -7.97 -29.06 -17.21
CA ALA A 106 -8.31 -27.70 -17.67
C ALA A 106 -9.61 -27.15 -17.03
N VAL A 107 -10.63 -28.00 -16.81
CA VAL A 107 -11.83 -27.62 -16.06
C VAL A 107 -11.48 -27.25 -14.62
N ALA A 108 -10.65 -28.05 -13.95
CA ALA A 108 -10.19 -27.76 -12.59
C ALA A 108 -9.39 -26.44 -12.54
N PHE A 109 -8.52 -26.21 -13.52
CA PHE A 109 -7.79 -24.94 -13.68
C PHE A 109 -8.73 -23.74 -13.83
N ARG A 110 -9.76 -23.83 -14.67
CA ARG A 110 -10.77 -22.76 -14.83
C ARG A 110 -11.55 -22.52 -13.54
N GLN A 111 -11.97 -23.57 -12.84
CA GLN A 111 -12.67 -23.45 -11.56
C GLN A 111 -11.79 -22.76 -10.51
N TRP A 112 -10.51 -23.15 -10.43
CA TRP A 112 -9.54 -22.52 -9.55
C TRP A 112 -9.32 -21.05 -9.94
N SER A 113 -9.06 -20.75 -11.21
CA SER A 113 -8.83 -19.39 -11.70
C SER A 113 -10.02 -18.46 -11.44
N ASN A 114 -11.24 -18.93 -11.72
CA ASN A 114 -12.46 -18.19 -11.43
C ASN A 114 -12.67 -17.96 -9.93
N LYS A 115 -12.34 -18.94 -9.08
CA LYS A 115 -12.40 -18.79 -7.62
C LYS A 115 -11.40 -17.72 -7.16
N THR A 116 -10.19 -17.74 -7.70
CA THR A 116 -9.12 -16.77 -7.39
C THR A 116 -9.53 -15.37 -7.82
N LEU A 117 -9.99 -15.19 -9.06
CA LEU A 117 -10.47 -13.89 -9.57
C LEU A 117 -11.66 -13.38 -8.76
N LYS A 118 -12.61 -14.25 -8.43
CA LYS A 118 -13.76 -13.89 -7.59
C LYS A 118 -13.33 -13.50 -6.18
N ALA A 119 -12.39 -14.22 -5.57
CA ALA A 119 -11.84 -13.87 -4.27
C ALA A 119 -11.17 -12.49 -4.31
N TYR A 120 -10.36 -12.22 -5.33
CA TYR A 120 -9.76 -10.91 -5.54
C TYR A 120 -10.82 -9.80 -5.66
N MET A 121 -11.84 -9.97 -6.51
CA MET A 121 -12.90 -8.98 -6.69
C MET A 121 -13.74 -8.75 -5.43
N GLN A 122 -13.94 -9.78 -4.59
CA GLN A 122 -14.77 -9.69 -3.38
C GLN A 122 -14.00 -9.21 -2.15
N GLN A 123 -12.74 -9.60 -2.00
CA GLN A 123 -11.94 -9.37 -0.80
C GLN A 123 -10.89 -8.27 -1.00
N GLY A 124 -10.57 -7.93 -2.26
CA GLY A 124 -9.49 -7.00 -2.61
C GLY A 124 -8.10 -7.63 -2.63
N TYR A 125 -7.96 -8.92 -2.29
CA TYR A 125 -6.66 -9.61 -2.26
C TYR A 125 -6.79 -11.13 -2.48
N VAL A 126 -5.67 -11.77 -2.82
CA VAL A 126 -5.50 -13.23 -2.87
C VAL A 126 -4.21 -13.60 -2.17
N ILE A 127 -4.24 -14.61 -1.30
CA ILE A 127 -3.09 -15.09 -0.55
C ILE A 127 -2.83 -16.57 -0.87
N ASN A 128 -1.60 -16.90 -1.26
CA ASN A 128 -1.14 -18.28 -1.41
C ASN A 128 -0.49 -18.76 -0.10
N GLU A 129 -1.32 -19.22 0.84
CA GLU A 129 -0.87 -19.59 2.19
C GLU A 129 0.19 -20.70 2.21
N SER A 130 0.09 -21.69 1.33
CA SER A 130 1.05 -22.80 1.29
C SER A 130 2.44 -22.29 0.91
N LEU A 131 2.53 -21.46 -0.12
CA LEU A 131 3.80 -20.88 -0.55
C LEU A 131 4.38 -19.94 0.52
N LEU A 132 3.53 -19.14 1.15
CA LEU A 132 3.97 -18.23 2.21
C LEU A 132 4.48 -18.98 3.44
N ARG A 133 3.83 -20.09 3.83
CA ARG A 133 4.27 -20.90 4.97
C ARG A 133 5.67 -21.50 4.74
N GLU A 134 6.05 -21.74 3.49
CA GLU A 134 7.33 -22.29 3.09
C GLU A 134 8.40 -21.21 2.83
N SER A 135 8.04 -19.93 2.83
CA SER A 135 8.94 -18.81 2.51
C SER A 135 8.78 -17.63 3.48
N PRO A 136 9.60 -17.58 4.55
CA PRO A 136 9.63 -16.45 5.48
C PRO A 136 9.90 -15.11 4.80
N GLU A 137 10.70 -15.10 3.74
CA GLU A 137 11.01 -13.90 2.95
C GLU A 137 9.76 -13.32 2.28
N LYS A 138 8.96 -14.15 1.60
CA LYS A 138 7.70 -13.72 0.98
C LYS A 138 6.66 -13.27 2.01
N VAL A 139 6.65 -13.87 3.20
CA VAL A 139 5.81 -13.39 4.31
C VAL A 139 6.24 -12.00 4.75
N ASN A 140 7.54 -11.75 4.88
CA ASN A 140 8.06 -10.44 5.26
C ASN A 140 7.76 -9.37 4.20
N GLU A 141 7.87 -9.71 2.92
CA GLU A 141 7.52 -8.83 1.80
C GLU A 141 6.01 -8.48 1.80
N LEU A 142 5.14 -9.49 1.95
CA LEU A 142 3.70 -9.26 2.07
C LEU A 142 3.37 -8.40 3.29
N ALA A 143 3.99 -8.66 4.44
CA ALA A 143 3.81 -7.86 5.64
C ALA A 143 4.28 -6.41 5.44
N ALA A 144 5.37 -6.18 4.69
CA ALA A 144 5.82 -4.85 4.33
C ALA A 144 4.81 -4.12 3.42
N LYS A 145 4.27 -4.80 2.40
CA LYS A 145 3.21 -4.27 1.53
C LYS A 145 1.95 -3.89 2.33
N VAL A 146 1.52 -4.76 3.25
CA VAL A 146 0.39 -4.46 4.16
C VAL A 146 0.71 -3.26 5.06
N ARG A 147 1.92 -3.15 5.62
CA ARG A 147 2.34 -1.98 6.41
C ARG A 147 2.32 -0.69 5.58
N ALA A 148 2.74 -0.74 4.32
CA ALA A 148 2.70 0.42 3.41
C ALA A 148 1.26 0.86 3.14
N ILE A 149 0.36 -0.06 2.79
CA ILE A 149 -1.07 0.24 2.61
C ILE A 149 -1.67 0.85 3.89
N ARG A 150 -1.30 0.30 5.06
CA ARG A 150 -1.74 0.85 6.34
C ARG A 150 -1.19 2.26 6.56
N SER A 151 0.06 2.55 6.18
CA SER A 151 0.65 3.90 6.32
C SER A 151 -0.08 4.98 5.51
N GLU A 152 -0.75 4.60 4.42
CA GLU A 152 -1.60 5.49 3.63
C GLU A 152 -3.01 5.65 4.24
N GLU A 153 -3.39 4.77 5.16
CA GLU A 153 -4.68 4.78 5.84
C GLU A 153 -4.74 5.95 6.85
N LYS A 154 -5.50 6.99 6.50
CA LYS A 154 -5.68 8.23 7.29
C LYS A 154 -6.44 8.05 8.62
N GLN A 155 -6.69 6.80 9.04
CA GLN A 155 -7.60 6.40 10.13
C GLN A 155 -6.90 5.91 11.41
N VAL A 156 -5.59 6.11 11.58
CA VAL A 156 -4.86 5.73 12.80
C VAL A 156 -5.60 6.14 14.08
N TYR A 157 -6.00 7.41 14.14
CA TYR A 157 -6.72 7.94 15.28
C TYR A 157 -8.12 7.34 15.45
N GLU A 158 -8.77 6.88 14.39
CA GLU A 158 -10.06 6.20 14.46
C GLU A 158 -9.89 4.81 15.08
N LYS A 159 -8.89 4.02 14.62
CA LYS A 159 -8.59 2.70 15.21
C LYS A 159 -8.22 2.79 16.68
N VAL A 160 -7.39 3.77 17.02
CA VAL A 160 -7.00 4.05 18.39
C VAL A 160 -8.22 4.43 19.24
N ARG A 161 -9.11 5.32 18.74
CA ARG A 161 -10.39 5.66 19.39
C ARG A 161 -11.31 4.45 19.59
N GLU A 162 -11.46 3.60 18.58
CA GLU A 162 -12.30 2.41 18.66
C GLU A 162 -11.78 1.41 19.70
N CYS A 163 -10.46 1.18 19.72
CA CYS A 163 -9.83 0.33 20.71
C CYS A 163 -10.10 0.82 22.14
N PHE A 164 -10.01 2.13 22.37
CA PHE A 164 -10.30 2.72 23.67
C PHE A 164 -11.76 2.62 24.06
N LYS A 165 -12.68 2.89 23.13
CA LYS A 165 -14.11 2.73 23.36
C LYS A 165 -14.48 1.33 23.84
N ILE A 166 -13.77 0.30 23.37
CA ILE A 166 -14.02 -1.10 23.74
C ILE A 166 -13.28 -1.47 25.04
N SER A 167 -12.09 -0.93 25.25
CA SER A 167 -11.17 -1.40 26.31
C SER A 167 -11.23 -0.59 27.61
N SER A 168 -11.73 0.65 27.55
CA SER A 168 -11.79 1.56 28.72
C SER A 168 -13.07 1.34 29.52
N SER A 169 -12.93 0.98 30.79
CA SER A 169 -14.07 0.79 31.71
C SER A 169 -14.74 2.10 32.12
N ASP A 170 -14.03 3.21 32.00
CA ASP A 170 -14.45 4.57 32.35
C ASP A 170 -14.80 5.43 31.12
N TYR A 171 -15.04 4.80 29.97
CA TYR A 171 -15.38 5.49 28.73
C TYR A 171 -16.82 6.03 28.75
N ASP A 172 -16.96 7.35 28.73
CA ASP A 172 -18.22 8.05 28.45
C ASP A 172 -18.04 9.00 27.26
N PRO A 173 -18.69 8.72 26.10
CA PRO A 173 -18.53 9.54 24.89
C PRO A 173 -19.00 10.99 25.04
N SER A 174 -19.85 11.29 26.03
CA SER A 174 -20.38 12.63 26.28
C SER A 174 -19.49 13.48 27.19
N SER A 175 -18.57 12.83 27.91
CA SER A 175 -17.76 13.44 28.96
C SER A 175 -16.67 14.39 28.41
N GLN A 176 -16.31 15.40 29.21
CA GLN A 176 -15.22 16.33 28.86
C GLN A 176 -13.85 15.64 28.98
N GLU A 177 -13.78 14.64 29.84
CA GLU A 177 -12.64 13.79 30.13
C GLU A 177 -12.22 13.02 28.88
N VAL A 178 -13.17 12.43 28.14
CA VAL A 178 -12.88 11.71 26.89
C VAL A 178 -12.41 12.66 25.77
N ARG A 179 -12.98 13.86 25.67
CA ARG A 179 -12.51 14.88 24.71
C ARG A 179 -11.06 15.29 24.99
N SER A 180 -10.75 15.53 26.27
CA SER A 180 -9.42 15.93 26.72
C SER A 180 -8.40 14.79 26.54
N PHE A 181 -8.83 13.55 26.81
CA PHE A 181 -8.04 12.35 26.57
C PHE A 181 -7.60 12.23 25.11
N TYR A 182 -8.53 12.34 24.15
CA TYR A 182 -8.19 12.19 22.73
C TYR A 182 -7.32 13.33 22.22
N ALA A 183 -7.51 14.55 22.71
CA ALA A 183 -6.64 15.68 22.39
C ALA A 183 -5.21 15.44 22.89
N LEU A 184 -5.05 15.05 24.16
CA LEU A 184 -3.74 14.77 24.75
C LEU A 184 -3.06 13.59 24.08
N LEU A 185 -3.81 12.54 23.75
CA LEU A 185 -3.28 11.37 23.05
C LEU A 185 -2.74 11.74 21.67
N GLN A 186 -3.52 12.52 20.90
CA GLN A 186 -3.09 13.00 19.59
C GLN A 186 -1.83 13.87 19.70
N ASP A 187 -1.76 14.76 20.68
CA ASP A 187 -0.59 15.62 20.87
C ASP A 187 0.64 14.84 21.36
N LYS A 188 0.49 13.80 22.18
CA LYS A 188 1.61 12.91 22.56
C LYS A 188 2.20 12.21 21.34
N PHE A 189 1.34 11.72 20.46
CA PHE A 189 1.76 11.09 19.21
C PHE A 189 2.45 12.07 18.26
N HIS A 190 1.88 13.26 18.05
CA HIS A 190 2.51 14.30 17.24
C HIS A 190 3.86 14.75 17.82
N HIS A 191 3.92 14.96 19.14
CA HIS A 191 5.15 15.35 19.82
C HIS A 191 6.22 14.27 19.67
N ALA A 192 5.88 13.00 19.83
CA ALA A 192 6.84 11.91 19.63
C ALA A 192 7.45 11.95 18.23
N VAL A 193 6.64 12.11 17.18
CA VAL A 193 7.15 11.99 15.79
C VAL A 193 7.70 13.30 15.22
N THR A 194 7.38 14.46 15.79
CA THR A 194 7.76 15.78 15.25
C THR A 194 8.45 16.72 16.24
N GLY A 195 8.40 16.43 17.55
CA GLY A 195 8.77 17.37 18.62
C GLY A 195 7.72 18.47 18.87
N LEU A 196 6.60 18.48 18.15
CA LEU A 196 5.61 19.55 18.16
C LEU A 196 4.21 19.02 18.53
N THR A 197 3.39 19.85 19.19
CA THR A 197 1.96 19.58 19.40
C THR A 197 1.17 19.83 18.11
N SER A 198 -0.08 19.37 18.03
CA SER A 198 -0.96 19.64 16.87
C SER A 198 -1.08 21.13 16.56
N SER A 199 -1.25 21.96 17.59
CA SER A 199 -1.36 23.42 17.43
C SER A 199 -0.06 24.03 16.93
N LYS A 200 1.08 23.56 17.45
CA LYS A 200 2.39 24.05 17.02
C LYS A 200 2.74 23.62 15.60
N LEU A 201 2.36 22.40 15.20
CA LEU A 201 2.45 21.94 13.81
C LEU A 201 1.68 22.84 12.85
N ILE A 202 0.44 23.21 13.19
CA ILE A 202 -0.37 24.12 12.38
C ILE A 202 0.33 25.48 12.29
N GLN A 203 0.75 26.03 13.43
CA GLN A 203 1.40 27.34 13.49
C GLN A 203 2.69 27.41 12.67
N ASP A 204 3.51 26.36 12.72
CA ASP A 204 4.84 26.36 12.13
C ASP A 204 4.86 25.93 10.66
N ARG A 205 3.83 25.20 10.21
CA ARG A 205 3.80 24.59 8.86
C ARG A 205 2.70 25.12 7.94
N ALA A 206 1.70 25.83 8.45
CA ALA A 206 0.72 26.48 7.60
C ALA A 206 1.36 27.71 6.94
N ASP A 207 1.55 27.63 5.62
CA ASP A 207 2.26 28.65 4.86
C ASP A 207 1.67 28.77 3.44
N HIS A 208 1.03 29.90 3.13
CA HIS A 208 0.41 30.16 1.84
C HIS A 208 1.38 30.19 0.64
N THR A 209 2.68 30.35 0.89
CA THR A 209 3.71 30.33 -0.14
C THR A 209 4.16 28.91 -0.49
N SER A 210 3.88 27.95 0.39
CA SER A 210 4.09 26.52 0.13
C SER A 210 2.98 25.93 -0.74
N GLU A 211 3.29 24.86 -1.49
CA GLU A 211 2.27 24.11 -2.22
C GLU A 211 1.24 23.56 -1.23
N ASN A 212 -0.05 23.71 -1.54
CA ASN A 212 -1.17 23.27 -0.71
C ASN A 212 -1.05 23.71 0.76
N MET A 213 -0.46 24.88 1.00
CA MET A 213 -0.20 25.42 2.33
C MET A 213 0.72 24.58 3.25
N GLY A 214 1.52 23.67 2.68
CA GLY A 214 2.32 22.73 3.46
C GLY A 214 1.54 21.50 3.95
N LEU A 215 0.31 21.28 3.47
CA LEU A 215 -0.44 20.05 3.73
C LEU A 215 0.10 18.90 2.87
N TYR A 216 0.36 17.76 3.50
CA TYR A 216 0.70 16.49 2.85
C TYR A 216 -0.53 15.58 2.67
N SER A 217 -1.60 15.82 3.42
CA SER A 217 -2.84 15.04 3.34
C SER A 217 -4.07 15.93 3.22
N MET A 218 -4.77 15.80 2.09
CA MET A 218 -6.07 16.42 1.81
C MET A 218 -6.93 15.49 0.94
N LYS A 219 -8.24 15.76 0.83
CA LYS A 219 -9.17 14.92 0.04
C LYS A 219 -9.24 15.28 -1.44
N GLY A 220 -8.95 16.53 -1.80
CA GLY A 220 -8.98 17.02 -3.16
C GLY A 220 -7.66 17.63 -3.60
N SER A 221 -7.68 18.35 -4.72
CA SER A 221 -6.49 19.04 -5.25
C SER A 221 -6.13 20.33 -4.51
N PHE A 222 -7.03 20.84 -3.66
CA PHE A 222 -6.84 22.08 -2.91
C PHE A 222 -7.24 21.89 -1.44
N PRO A 223 -6.49 22.51 -0.50
CA PRO A 223 -6.84 22.51 0.92
C PRO A 223 -8.22 23.12 1.18
N THR A 224 -8.90 22.62 2.22
CA THR A 224 -10.13 23.22 2.75
C THR A 224 -9.92 23.87 4.12
N MET A 225 -10.79 24.82 4.48
CA MET A 225 -10.81 25.46 5.81
C MET A 225 -10.92 24.45 6.97
N ALA A 226 -11.51 23.28 6.73
CA ALA A 226 -11.55 22.21 7.73
C ALA A 226 -10.19 21.52 7.86
N GLU A 227 -9.50 21.27 6.75
CA GLU A 227 -8.23 20.53 6.71
C GLU A 227 -7.05 21.33 7.26
N ILE A 228 -7.01 22.66 7.04
CA ILE A 228 -5.92 23.52 7.54
C ILE A 228 -5.86 23.57 9.08
N LYS A 229 -6.95 23.22 9.76
CA LYS A 229 -7.07 23.22 11.23
C LYS A 229 -6.67 21.89 11.86
N VAL A 230 -6.26 20.91 11.06
CA VAL A 230 -5.95 19.57 11.53
C VAL A 230 -4.44 19.34 11.42
N GLY A 231 -3.74 19.35 12.55
CA GLY A 231 -2.28 19.19 12.61
C GLY A 231 -1.75 17.95 11.88
N LYS A 232 -2.51 16.84 11.90
CA LYS A 232 -2.14 15.59 11.21
C LYS A 232 -1.92 15.78 9.70
N ASN A 233 -2.58 16.75 9.08
CA ASN A 233 -2.49 16.98 7.64
C ASN A 233 -1.16 17.62 7.23
N TYR A 234 -0.40 18.17 8.19
CA TYR A 234 0.92 18.76 7.98
C TYR A 234 2.07 17.79 8.28
N LEU A 235 1.77 16.53 8.64
CA LEU A 235 2.80 15.52 8.88
C LEU A 235 3.40 15.03 7.57
N LYS A 236 4.73 14.95 7.55
CA LYS A 236 5.50 14.41 6.41
C LYS A 236 5.29 12.91 6.28
N PRO A 237 5.58 12.30 5.11
CA PRO A 237 5.41 10.86 4.91
C PRO A 237 6.15 9.99 5.94
N ASP A 238 7.37 10.36 6.33
CA ASP A 238 8.14 9.62 7.33
C ASP A 238 7.58 9.77 8.75
N GLU A 239 7.05 10.95 9.09
CA GLU A 239 6.39 11.22 10.38
C GLU A 239 5.08 10.45 10.50
N ILE A 240 4.29 10.38 9.42
CA ILE A 240 3.09 9.53 9.33
C ILE A 240 3.46 8.06 9.53
N TYR A 241 4.51 7.59 8.86
CA TYR A 241 4.95 6.20 9.02
C TYR A 241 5.35 5.87 10.48
N LYS A 242 6.12 6.75 11.14
CA LYS A 242 6.46 6.62 12.58
C LYS A 242 5.21 6.62 13.45
N LEU A 243 4.25 7.50 13.17
CA LEU A 243 2.98 7.61 13.89
C LEU A 243 2.19 6.31 13.82
N HIS A 244 2.10 5.70 12.62
CA HIS A 244 1.46 4.41 12.42
C HIS A 244 2.13 3.31 13.21
N LEU A 245 3.45 3.21 13.18
CA LEU A 245 4.19 2.20 13.95
C LEU A 245 3.92 2.29 15.45
N LEU A 246 3.98 3.50 16.02
CA LEU A 246 3.72 3.71 17.44
C LEU A 246 2.26 3.38 17.81
N SER A 247 1.32 3.74 16.93
CA SER A 247 -0.10 3.46 17.15
C SER A 247 -0.40 1.97 17.08
N GLU A 248 0.22 1.22 16.16
CA GLU A 248 0.09 -0.23 16.08
C GLU A 248 0.64 -0.93 17.32
N GLN A 249 1.83 -0.56 17.77
CA GLN A 249 2.39 -1.10 19.01
C GLN A 249 1.46 -0.84 20.20
N PHE A 250 0.87 0.35 20.26
CA PHE A 250 -0.07 0.72 21.30
C PHE A 250 -1.36 -0.10 21.25
N LEU A 251 -1.92 -0.29 20.05
CA LEU A 251 -3.11 -1.11 19.82
C LEU A 251 -2.88 -2.58 20.22
N LEU A 252 -1.74 -3.17 19.83
CA LEU A 252 -1.36 -4.53 20.21
C LEU A 252 -1.26 -4.71 21.73
N TYR A 253 -0.76 -3.70 22.45
CA TYR A 253 -0.75 -3.72 23.90
C TYR A 253 -2.17 -3.73 24.49
N ALA A 254 -3.05 -2.87 23.97
CA ALA A 254 -4.42 -2.78 24.45
C ALA A 254 -5.19 -4.09 24.18
N GLU A 255 -5.06 -4.63 22.97
CA GLU A 255 -5.63 -5.94 22.60
C GLU A 255 -5.11 -7.06 23.50
N SER A 256 -3.79 -7.15 23.69
CA SER A 256 -3.17 -8.14 24.58
C SER A 256 -3.65 -8.00 26.03
N THR A 257 -3.93 -6.78 26.48
CA THR A 257 -4.43 -6.52 27.84
C THR A 257 -5.90 -6.92 28.00
N ALA A 258 -6.72 -6.61 27.00
CA ALA A 258 -8.12 -7.04 26.94
C ALA A 258 -8.23 -8.58 26.88
N LEU A 259 -7.40 -9.26 26.08
CA LEU A 259 -7.36 -10.72 26.00
C LEU A 259 -7.02 -11.40 27.33
N ARG A 260 -6.28 -10.72 28.22
CA ARG A 260 -5.98 -11.20 29.59
C ARG A 260 -7.10 -10.89 30.59
N GLY A 261 -8.22 -10.33 30.16
CA GLY A 261 -9.33 -9.94 31.04
C GLY A 261 -9.01 -8.80 31.99
N LYS A 262 -7.97 -8.00 31.70
CA LYS A 262 -7.62 -6.83 32.52
C LYS A 262 -8.38 -5.61 32.02
N ASN A 263 -9.14 -4.99 32.90
CA ASN A 263 -9.78 -3.71 32.63
C ASN A 263 -8.72 -2.60 32.54
N MET A 264 -8.94 -1.67 31.62
CA MET A 264 -8.08 -0.51 31.43
C MET A 264 -8.91 0.74 31.69
N THR A 265 -8.29 1.75 32.29
CA THR A 265 -8.88 3.10 32.40
C THR A 265 -8.17 4.05 31.45
N MET A 266 -8.83 5.15 31.07
CA MET A 266 -8.23 6.19 30.23
C MET A 266 -6.91 6.70 30.83
N GLY A 267 -6.84 6.88 32.14
CA GLY A 267 -5.61 7.25 32.84
C GLY A 267 -4.49 6.19 32.75
N SER A 268 -4.84 4.90 32.86
CA SER A 268 -3.86 3.81 32.71
C SER A 268 -3.30 3.72 31.29
N LEU A 269 -4.13 4.04 30.30
CA LEU A 269 -3.79 4.02 28.89
C LEU A 269 -2.82 5.15 28.52
N HIS A 270 -3.02 6.35 29.05
CA HIS A 270 -2.03 7.43 28.89
C HIS A 270 -0.67 7.07 29.50
N LYS A 271 -0.65 6.50 30.70
CA LYS A 271 0.60 6.06 31.34
C LYS A 271 1.29 4.98 30.51
N GLN A 272 0.53 4.10 29.88
CA GLN A 272 1.12 3.11 28.99
C GLN A 272 1.68 3.76 27.73
N LEU A 273 0.97 4.70 27.11
CA LEU A 273 1.47 5.41 25.94
C LEU A 273 2.81 6.06 26.26
N ASP A 274 2.93 6.73 27.42
CA ASP A 274 4.18 7.35 27.86
C ASP A 274 5.32 6.33 27.98
N ARG A 275 5.04 5.17 28.59
CA ARG A 275 6.02 4.07 28.67
C ARG A 275 6.44 3.54 27.30
N LEU A 276 5.48 3.40 26.39
CA LEU A 276 5.73 2.93 25.03
C LEU A 276 6.62 3.91 24.26
N LEU A 277 6.34 5.21 24.38
CA LEU A 277 7.15 6.26 23.76
C LEU A 277 8.58 6.23 24.32
N THR A 278 8.74 6.20 25.64
CA THR A 278 10.06 6.11 26.28
C THR A 278 10.81 4.82 25.90
N LEU A 279 10.11 3.68 25.80
CA LEU A 279 10.71 2.40 25.40
C LEU A 279 11.27 2.44 23.97
N ASN A 280 10.65 3.24 23.10
CA ASN A 280 11.07 3.42 21.71
C ASN A 280 11.98 4.67 21.55
N ASP A 281 12.56 5.18 22.64
CA ASP A 281 13.45 6.35 22.66
C ASP A 281 12.82 7.65 22.12
N TYR A 282 11.49 7.80 22.24
CA TYR A 282 10.77 9.02 21.91
C TYR A 282 10.55 9.91 23.13
N ASP A 283 10.62 11.22 22.91
CA ASP A 283 10.30 12.22 23.93
C ASP A 283 8.80 12.26 24.23
N VAL A 284 8.47 12.08 25.50
CA VAL A 284 7.09 12.18 25.99
C VAL A 284 6.74 13.64 26.18
N LEU A 285 5.56 14.05 25.69
CA LEU A 285 5.04 15.40 25.89
C LEU A 285 4.99 15.71 27.40
N PRO A 286 5.75 16.71 27.91
CA PRO A 286 5.89 16.99 29.35
C PRO A 286 4.61 17.58 29.97
N GLY A 287 3.65 17.97 29.13
CA GLY A 287 2.41 18.65 29.50
C GLY A 287 2.16 19.86 28.59
N TYR A 288 1.00 20.49 28.73
CA TYR A 288 0.72 21.74 28.05
C TYR A 288 1.36 22.90 28.83
N THR A 289 2.37 23.55 28.27
CA THR A 289 2.98 24.76 28.84
C THR A 289 2.24 26.02 28.42
N ASP A 290 1.77 26.10 27.17
CA ASP A 290 1.02 27.24 26.64
C ASP A 290 -0.11 26.78 25.70
N TYR A 291 -1.34 27.26 25.93
CA TYR A 291 -2.48 26.94 25.07
C TYR A 291 -2.54 27.93 23.89
N ILE A 292 -1.81 27.62 22.82
CA ILE A 292 -1.78 28.44 21.59
C ILE A 292 -2.80 28.00 20.53
N LYS A 293 -3.77 27.14 20.87
CA LYS A 293 -4.66 26.51 19.88
C LYS A 293 -5.42 27.53 19.04
N ASP A 294 -6.04 28.51 19.71
CA ASP A 294 -6.88 29.49 19.02
C ASP A 294 -6.01 30.42 18.14
N GLN A 295 -4.82 30.78 18.63
CA GLN A 295 -3.84 31.56 17.86
C GLN A 295 -3.35 30.79 16.62
N ALA A 296 -3.00 29.51 16.76
CA ALA A 296 -2.55 28.69 15.65
C ALA A 296 -3.64 28.52 14.57
N ILE A 297 -4.90 28.33 14.99
CA ILE A 297 -6.04 28.24 14.07
C ILE A 297 -6.27 29.57 13.35
N GLU A 298 -6.15 30.69 14.05
CA GLU A 298 -6.35 32.01 13.45
C GLU A 298 -5.24 32.37 12.46
N GLN A 299 -3.99 32.05 12.79
CA GLN A 299 -2.88 32.18 11.86
C GLN A 299 -3.11 31.31 10.61
N ALA A 300 -3.47 30.03 10.76
CA ALA A 300 -3.77 29.17 9.61
C ALA A 300 -4.92 29.70 8.74
N ARG A 301 -5.91 30.37 9.33
CA ARG A 301 -6.99 31.04 8.57
C ARG A 301 -6.46 32.20 7.74
N GLN A 302 -5.60 33.04 8.30
CA GLN A 302 -5.00 34.15 7.59
C GLN A 302 -4.16 33.65 6.42
N GLU A 303 -3.34 32.62 6.66
CA GLU A 303 -2.59 31.91 5.63
C GLU A 303 -3.52 31.35 4.55
N PHE A 304 -4.67 30.78 4.92
CA PHE A 304 -5.61 30.22 3.94
C PHE A 304 -6.25 31.27 3.04
N GLU A 305 -6.59 32.45 3.57
CA GLU A 305 -7.10 33.54 2.72
C GLU A 305 -6.01 34.08 1.79
N MET A 306 -4.76 34.17 2.25
CA MET A 306 -3.63 34.54 1.38
C MET A 306 -3.36 33.47 0.31
N TYR A 307 -3.49 32.19 0.65
CA TYR A 307 -3.37 31.09 -0.29
C TYR A 307 -4.44 31.16 -1.39
N LYS A 308 -5.70 31.45 -1.02
CA LYS A 308 -6.77 31.62 -2.01
C LYS A 308 -6.49 32.79 -2.95
N LYS A 309 -6.01 33.91 -2.43
CA LYS A 309 -5.61 35.08 -3.25
C LYS A 309 -4.49 34.72 -4.22
N ARG A 310 -3.44 34.05 -3.72
CA ARG A 310 -2.36 33.53 -4.55
C ARG A 310 -2.87 32.61 -5.66
N ARG A 311 -3.71 31.62 -5.34
CA ARG A 311 -4.26 30.67 -6.33
C ARG A 311 -5.11 31.37 -7.38
N HIS A 312 -5.85 32.41 -7.01
CA HIS A 312 -6.60 33.24 -7.95
C HIS A 312 -5.69 33.98 -8.93
N ILE A 313 -4.62 34.60 -8.42
CA ILE A 313 -3.58 35.29 -9.22
C ILE A 313 -2.93 34.30 -10.20
N GLU A 314 -2.49 33.14 -9.70
CA GLU A 314 -1.87 32.08 -10.51
C GLU A 314 -2.82 31.54 -11.59
N ASN A 315 -4.10 31.37 -11.27
CA ASN A 315 -5.11 30.91 -12.23
C ASN A 315 -5.38 31.93 -13.36
N GLN A 316 -5.10 33.21 -13.11
CA GLN A 316 -5.17 34.26 -14.13
C GLN A 316 -3.88 34.40 -14.95
N GLY A 317 -2.88 33.54 -14.71
CA GLY A 317 -1.65 33.45 -15.49
C GLY A 317 -0.49 34.30 -14.96
N TYR A 318 -0.65 34.92 -13.79
CA TYR A 318 0.41 35.70 -13.16
C TYR A 318 1.29 34.84 -12.26
N ILE A 319 2.58 35.16 -12.20
CA ILE A 319 3.48 34.60 -11.19
C ILE A 319 3.23 35.37 -9.90
N TYR A 320 2.87 34.65 -8.83
CA TYR A 320 2.65 35.24 -7.52
C TYR A 320 3.97 35.68 -6.88
N ASP A 321 4.02 36.94 -6.45
CA ASP A 321 5.12 37.53 -5.69
C ASP A 321 4.58 38.12 -4.36
N PRO A 322 5.08 37.66 -3.19
CA PRO A 322 4.64 38.18 -1.89
C PRO A 322 4.86 39.68 -1.71
N GLU A 323 5.93 40.26 -2.26
CA GLU A 323 6.24 41.68 -2.14
C GLU A 323 5.26 42.51 -2.97
N LEU A 324 4.98 42.09 -4.22
CA LEU A 324 3.97 42.75 -5.07
C LEU A 324 2.57 42.64 -4.47
N MET A 325 2.25 41.51 -3.83
CA MET A 325 1.00 41.34 -3.09
C MET A 325 0.88 42.32 -1.92
N ALA A 326 1.96 42.55 -1.17
CA ALA A 326 1.98 43.50 -0.07
C ALA A 326 1.85 44.97 -0.55
N LEU A 327 2.37 45.27 -1.74
CA LEU A 327 2.26 46.58 -2.39
C LEU A 327 0.89 46.85 -3.02
N GLY A 328 0.01 45.84 -3.11
CA GLY A 328 -1.32 45.96 -3.67
C GLY A 328 -1.36 45.92 -5.20
N GLU A 329 -0.27 45.48 -5.85
CA GLU A 329 -0.16 45.44 -7.31
C GLU A 329 -1.16 44.46 -7.95
N TYR A 330 -1.62 43.45 -7.20
CA TYR A 330 -2.65 42.50 -7.64
C TYR A 330 -4.09 42.93 -7.31
N ASN A 331 -4.33 44.10 -6.70
CA ASN A 331 -5.69 44.49 -6.26
C ASN A 331 -6.71 44.48 -7.40
N HIS A 332 -6.29 44.91 -8.59
CA HIS A 332 -7.11 44.91 -9.81
C HIS A 332 -7.62 43.51 -10.23
N LEU A 333 -7.01 42.43 -9.73
CA LEU A 333 -7.42 41.05 -10.01
C LEU A 333 -8.56 40.58 -9.10
N PHE A 334 -8.87 41.33 -8.04
CA PHE A 334 -9.88 41.00 -7.03
C PHE A 334 -11.06 41.99 -7.01
N GLU A 335 -11.01 43.02 -7.84
CA GLU A 335 -12.11 43.97 -8.06
C GLU A 335 -12.99 43.44 -9.20
N ASP A 336 -14.21 43.01 -8.86
CA ASP A 336 -15.31 42.79 -9.81
C ASP A 336 -16.04 44.11 -10.11
#